data_AF-A0A1M5M7P3-F1
#
_entry.id   AF-A0A1M5M7P3-F1
#
_cell.length_a   1.000
_cell.length_b   1.000
_cell.length_c   1.000
_cell.angle_alpha   90.00
_cell.angle_beta   90.00
_cell.angle_gamma   90.00
#
_symmetry.space_group_name_H-M   'P 1'
#
loop_
_entity.id
_entity.type
_entity.pdbx_description
1 polymer ?
#
loop_
_entity_poly.entity_id
_entity_poly.type
_entity_poly.pdbx_seq_one_letter_code
_entity_poly.pdbx_strand_id
1 'polypeptide(L)'
;MLAFSVLILALAIWGTVLAIRRVSRKQPFGVSGWGVVVFWCLVGLSVFSGPRKLLNQTADQQAASDASRDQIKKTMEAGVAAKHGGELPKTMSPDDLKIAMAVGAKAADQQGKSSAAEKLKSMKTRPDPADVKYSPDVVQMAVKQQLRDPDSATFGPMSLYSDRKMNDYYTPVVCGTINSKNDFGGYSGNKAFVFLIPLTAVMIEGSPNQQQAQLFVKTYNQLCAGAHD
;
A
#
# COMPACT_ATOMS: atom_id res chain seq x y z
N MET A 1 -16.11 12.95 5.84
CA MET A 1 -15.32 13.35 4.65
C MET A 1 -15.52 12.42 3.44
N LEU A 2 -15.67 11.10 3.60
CA LEU A 2 -15.90 10.16 2.49
C LEU A 2 -17.18 10.42 1.66
N ALA A 3 -18.26 10.94 2.26
CA ALA A 3 -19.50 11.23 1.55
C ALA A 3 -19.38 12.37 0.52
N PHE A 4 -18.45 13.31 0.71
CA PHE A 4 -18.27 14.45 -0.20
C PHE A 4 -17.53 14.06 -1.48
N SER A 5 -16.55 13.15 -1.39
CA SER A 5 -15.79 12.68 -2.55
C SER A 5 -16.64 11.84 -3.52
N VAL A 6 -17.58 11.04 -3.00
CA VAL A 6 -18.48 10.23 -3.84
C VAL A 6 -19.46 11.13 -4.61
N LEU A 7 -19.92 12.22 -3.99
CA LEU A 7 -20.82 13.19 -4.64
C LEU A 7 -20.12 13.92 -5.80
N ILE A 8 -18.86 14.33 -5.63
CA ILE A 8 -18.10 15.02 -6.68
C ILE A 8 -17.87 14.10 -7.89
N LEU A 9 -17.53 12.83 -7.65
CA LEU A 9 -17.36 11.83 -8.71
C LEU A 9 -18.67 11.56 -9.46
N ALA A 10 -19.79 11.44 -8.74
CA ALA A 10 -21.10 11.27 -9.36
C ALA A 10 -21.50 12.46 -10.24
N LEU A 11 -21.23 13.70 -9.80
CA LEU A 11 -21.51 14.91 -10.56
C LEU A 11 -20.62 15.04 -11.81
N ALA A 12 -19.35 14.63 -11.75
CA ALA A 12 -18.44 14.65 -12.89
C ALA A 12 -18.86 13.63 -13.98
N ILE A 13 -19.28 12.43 -13.57
CA ILE A 13 -19.81 11.41 -14.48
C ILE A 13 -21.13 11.87 -15.10
N TRP A 14 -22.01 12.49 -14.31
CA TRP A 14 -23.29 12.98 -14.83
C TRP A 14 -23.12 14.17 -15.79
N GLY A 15 -22.18 15.08 -15.51
CA GLY A 15 -21.83 16.20 -16.38
C GLY A 15 -21.28 15.76 -17.75
N THR A 16 -20.42 14.73 -17.77
CA THR A 16 -19.87 14.18 -19.02
C THR A 16 -20.94 13.48 -19.86
N VAL A 17 -21.86 12.72 -19.25
CA VAL A 17 -22.98 12.10 -19.96
C VAL A 17 -23.94 13.15 -20.55
N LEU A 18 -24.21 14.24 -19.83
CA LEU A 18 -25.04 15.35 -20.33
C LEU A 18 -24.37 16.11 -21.48
N ALA A 19 -23.05 16.33 -21.42
CA ALA A 19 -22.31 16.96 -22.51
C ALA A 19 -22.35 16.11 -23.80
N ILE A 20 -22.17 14.80 -23.69
CA ILE A 20 -22.25 13.86 -24.83
C ILE A 20 -23.67 13.86 -25.43
N ARG A 21 -24.71 13.85 -24.59
CA ARG A 21 -26.11 13.90 -25.06
C ARG A 21 -26.46 15.21 -25.78
N ARG A 22 -25.85 16.33 -25.39
CA ARG A 22 -26.11 17.64 -26.01
C ARG A 22 -25.43 17.77 -27.38
N VAL A 23 -24.26 17.15 -27.55
CA VAL A 23 -23.53 17.11 -28.83
C VAL A 23 -24.20 16.15 -29.83
N SER A 24 -24.81 15.06 -29.36
CA SER A 24 -25.43 14.05 -30.22
C SER A 24 -26.71 14.50 -30.97
N ARG A 25 -27.27 15.69 -30.71
CA ARG A 25 -28.49 16.17 -31.39
C ARG A 25 -28.25 17.01 -32.65
N LYS A 26 -27.01 17.38 -32.98
CA LYS A 26 -26.77 18.38 -34.04
C LYS A 26 -26.01 17.94 -35.28
N GLN A 27 -25.51 16.70 -35.41
CA GLN A 27 -24.85 16.23 -36.63
C GLN A 27 -25.00 14.70 -36.81
N PRO A 28 -25.29 14.18 -38.01
CA PRO A 28 -25.11 12.75 -38.31
C PRO A 28 -23.62 12.44 -38.33
N PHE A 29 -23.19 11.47 -37.51
CA PHE A 29 -21.79 11.05 -37.42
C PHE A 29 -21.32 10.39 -38.72
N GLY A 30 -20.62 11.15 -39.56
CA GLY A 30 -19.77 10.63 -40.62
C GLY A 30 -18.56 9.92 -40.02
N VAL A 31 -18.04 8.94 -40.78
CA VAL A 31 -17.03 7.92 -40.41
C VAL A 31 -15.66 8.48 -39.95
N SER A 32 -15.47 9.80 -39.87
CA SER A 32 -14.22 10.46 -39.48
C SER A 32 -14.05 10.69 -37.96
N GLY A 33 -15.06 10.42 -37.13
CA GLY A 33 -15.01 10.70 -35.68
C GLY A 33 -14.24 9.69 -34.82
N TRP A 34 -14.06 8.44 -35.29
CA TRP A 34 -13.36 7.39 -34.54
C TRP A 34 -11.85 7.61 -34.46
N GLY A 35 -11.27 8.31 -35.44
CA GLY A 35 -9.82 8.56 -35.49
C GLY A 35 -9.31 9.39 -34.31
N VAL A 36 -10.09 10.37 -33.83
CA VAL A 36 -9.65 11.26 -32.74
C VAL A 36 -9.69 10.56 -31.38
N VAL A 37 -10.64 9.65 -31.15
CA VAL A 37 -10.74 8.89 -29.89
C VAL A 37 -9.64 7.83 -29.80
N VAL A 38 -9.33 7.15 -30.90
CA VAL A 38 -8.23 6.17 -30.95
C VAL A 38 -6.87 6.86 -30.84
N PHE A 39 -6.69 8.01 -31.49
CA PHE A 39 -5.44 8.78 -31.40
C PHE A 39 -5.18 9.32 -29.99
N TRP A 40 -6.21 9.81 -29.27
CA TRP A 40 -6.06 10.22 -27.88
C TRP A 40 -5.84 9.04 -26.91
N CYS A 41 -6.38 7.85 -27.19
CA CYS A 41 -6.04 6.63 -26.43
C CYS A 41 -4.58 6.20 -26.65
N LEU A 42 -4.04 6.31 -27.87
CA LEU A 42 -2.67 5.89 -28.19
C LEU A 42 -1.60 6.88 -27.70
N VAL A 43 -1.88 8.18 -27.71
CA VAL A 43 -0.98 9.20 -27.15
C VAL A 43 -1.01 9.17 -25.61
N GLY A 44 -2.14 8.81 -24.99
CA GLY A 44 -2.22 8.55 -23.55
C GLY A 44 -1.37 7.35 -23.08
N LEU A 45 -1.17 6.36 -23.94
CA LEU A 45 -0.38 5.15 -23.63
C LEU A 45 1.13 5.33 -23.79
N SER A 46 1.61 6.36 -24.51
CA SER A 46 3.03 6.57 -24.78
C SER A 46 3.74 7.50 -23.79
N VAL A 47 3.01 8.25 -22.95
CA VAL A 47 3.59 9.09 -21.87
C VAL A 47 3.89 8.30 -20.59
N PHE A 48 3.48 7.02 -20.50
CA PHE A 48 3.75 6.15 -19.35
C PHE A 48 4.81 5.08 -19.63
N SER A 49 5.87 5.45 -20.35
CA SER A 49 7.03 4.58 -20.62
C SER A 49 8.25 5.00 -19.80
N GLY A 50 8.11 5.03 -18.48
CA GLY A 50 9.24 5.11 -17.56
C GLY A 50 10.04 3.80 -17.50
N PRO A 51 11.32 3.83 -17.08
CA PRO A 51 12.23 2.68 -17.14
C PRO A 51 11.73 1.49 -16.29
N ARG A 52 11.64 0.31 -16.94
CA ARG A 52 11.10 -0.99 -16.48
C ARG A 52 11.87 -1.68 -15.32
N LYS A 53 12.59 -0.96 -14.46
CA LYS A 53 13.37 -1.59 -13.37
C LYS A 53 12.59 -1.87 -12.08
N LEU A 54 11.32 -1.47 -12.01
CA LEU A 54 10.42 -1.64 -10.85
C LEU A 54 9.47 -2.87 -10.94
N LEU A 55 9.66 -3.77 -11.92
CA LEU A 55 8.72 -4.88 -12.17
C LEU A 55 8.99 -6.16 -11.34
N ASN A 56 10.15 -6.31 -10.70
CA ASN A 56 10.48 -7.59 -10.05
C ASN A 56 9.94 -7.69 -8.62
N GLN A 57 9.94 -6.60 -7.85
CA GLN A 57 9.37 -6.62 -6.48
C GLN A 57 7.84 -6.64 -6.46
N THR A 58 7.20 -6.09 -7.49
CA THR A 58 5.74 -6.17 -7.63
C THR A 58 5.29 -7.54 -8.12
N ALA A 59 6.07 -8.24 -8.94
CA ALA A 59 5.73 -9.61 -9.38
C ALA A 59 5.69 -10.60 -8.21
N ASP A 60 6.68 -10.55 -7.30
CA ASP A 60 6.71 -11.44 -6.13
C ASP A 60 5.63 -11.10 -5.11
N GLN A 61 5.36 -9.80 -4.89
CA GLN A 61 4.26 -9.36 -4.03
C GLN A 61 2.88 -9.66 -4.63
N GLN A 62 2.75 -9.54 -5.96
CA GLN A 62 1.53 -9.86 -6.69
C GLN A 62 1.28 -11.37 -6.66
N ALA A 63 2.30 -12.20 -6.91
CA ALA A 63 2.21 -13.66 -6.83
C ALA A 63 1.85 -14.14 -5.42
N ALA A 64 2.42 -13.53 -4.37
CA ALA A 64 2.05 -13.80 -2.98
C ALA A 64 0.59 -13.40 -2.68
N SER A 65 0.11 -12.30 -3.26
CA SER A 65 -1.28 -11.86 -3.12
C SER A 65 -2.27 -12.77 -3.85
N ASP A 66 -1.90 -13.28 -5.03
CA ASP A 66 -2.74 -14.17 -5.83
C ASP A 66 -2.82 -15.57 -5.19
N ALA A 67 -1.68 -16.11 -4.72
CA ALA A 67 -1.65 -17.36 -3.97
C ALA A 67 -2.50 -17.30 -2.69
N SER A 68 -2.48 -16.15 -2.00
CA SER A 68 -3.31 -15.90 -0.83
C SER A 68 -4.82 -15.90 -1.17
N ARG A 69 -5.20 -15.25 -2.27
CA ARG A 69 -6.60 -15.22 -2.74
C ARG A 69 -7.11 -16.62 -3.10
N ASP A 70 -6.29 -17.44 -3.75
CA ASP A 70 -6.63 -18.82 -4.09
C ASP A 70 -6.82 -19.70 -2.84
N GLN A 71 -5.99 -19.49 -1.81
CA GLN A 71 -6.11 -20.21 -0.55
C GLN A 71 -7.37 -19.80 0.22
N ILE A 72 -7.71 -18.51 0.25
CA ILE A 72 -8.96 -18.02 0.83
C ILE A 72 -10.16 -18.58 0.06
N LYS A 73 -10.12 -18.59 -1.27
CA LYS A 73 -11.19 -19.16 -2.09
C LYS A 73 -11.41 -20.65 -1.79
N LYS A 74 -10.34 -21.45 -1.75
CA LYS A 74 -10.40 -22.88 -1.40
C LYS A 74 -10.98 -23.12 -0.01
N THR A 75 -10.63 -22.29 0.98
CA THR A 75 -11.17 -22.42 2.35
C THR A 75 -12.64 -22.02 2.43
N MET A 76 -13.08 -21.00 1.68
CA MET A 76 -14.50 -20.64 1.56
C MET A 76 -15.30 -21.78 0.93
N GLU A 77 -14.80 -22.35 -0.17
CA GLU A 77 -15.41 -23.49 -0.86
C GLU A 77 -15.51 -24.73 0.05
N ALA A 78 -14.44 -25.05 0.78
CA ALA A 78 -14.43 -26.14 1.76
C ALA A 78 -15.42 -25.91 2.92
N GLY A 79 -15.54 -24.66 3.39
CA GLY A 79 -16.48 -24.30 4.45
C GLY A 79 -17.94 -24.45 4.02
N VAL A 80 -18.25 -24.10 2.77
CA VAL A 80 -19.59 -24.33 2.19
C VAL A 80 -19.83 -25.81 1.95
N ALA A 81 -18.87 -26.53 1.38
CA ALA A 81 -18.98 -27.97 1.13
C ALA A 81 -19.21 -28.75 2.42
N ALA A 82 -18.54 -28.40 3.52
CA ALA A 82 -18.72 -29.05 4.83
C ALA A 82 -20.16 -28.97 5.36
N LYS A 83 -20.89 -27.88 5.05
CA LYS A 83 -22.31 -27.74 5.42
C LYS A 83 -23.22 -28.66 4.58
N HIS A 84 -22.83 -28.95 3.35
CA HIS A 84 -23.58 -29.73 2.37
C HIS A 84 -23.07 -31.18 2.23
N GLY A 85 -22.49 -31.74 3.30
CA GLY A 85 -22.05 -33.14 3.31
C GLY A 85 -20.78 -33.43 2.49
N GLY A 86 -20.02 -32.40 2.14
CA GLY A 86 -18.74 -32.51 1.43
C GLY A 86 -18.79 -32.12 -0.05
N GLU A 87 -19.97 -31.82 -0.60
CA GLU A 87 -20.13 -31.39 -1.99
C GLU A 87 -20.52 -29.91 -2.09
N LEU A 88 -20.00 -29.20 -3.11
CA LEU A 88 -20.44 -27.83 -3.35
C LEU A 88 -21.84 -27.81 -3.98
N PRO A 89 -22.76 -27.02 -3.43
CA PRO A 89 -24.10 -26.89 -4.01
C PRO A 89 -24.02 -26.19 -5.38
N LYS A 90 -24.84 -26.64 -6.32
CA LYS A 90 -24.94 -26.04 -7.67
C LYS A 90 -25.45 -24.59 -7.64
N THR A 91 -26.17 -24.21 -6.58
CA THR A 91 -26.65 -22.85 -6.34
C THR A 91 -26.31 -22.44 -4.91
N MET A 92 -25.75 -21.24 -4.72
CA MET A 92 -25.47 -20.72 -3.39
C MET A 92 -26.73 -20.11 -2.77
N SER A 93 -27.16 -20.65 -1.63
CA SER A 93 -28.18 -20.02 -0.79
C SER A 93 -27.61 -18.76 -0.09
N PRO A 94 -28.44 -17.76 0.27
CA PRO A 94 -28.00 -16.64 1.11
C PRO A 94 -27.29 -17.07 2.40
N ASP A 95 -27.65 -18.21 2.97
CA ASP A 95 -26.98 -18.74 4.18
C ASP A 95 -25.63 -19.38 3.88
N ASP A 96 -25.43 -19.90 2.66
CA ASP A 96 -24.12 -20.39 2.21
C ASP A 96 -23.17 -19.23 1.97
N LEU A 97 -23.69 -18.11 1.47
CA LEU A 97 -22.91 -16.89 1.30
C LEU A 97 -22.42 -16.34 2.66
N LYS A 98 -23.27 -16.34 3.70
CA LYS A 98 -22.87 -15.94 5.06
C LYS A 98 -21.77 -16.84 5.62
N ILE A 99 -21.87 -18.14 5.39
CA ILE A 99 -20.86 -19.12 5.85
C ILE A 99 -19.55 -18.93 5.10
N ALA A 100 -19.61 -18.79 3.77
CA ALA A 100 -18.44 -18.51 2.95
C ALA A 100 -17.73 -17.23 3.43
N MET A 101 -18.47 -16.15 3.68
CA MET A 101 -17.91 -14.90 4.20
C MET A 101 -17.29 -15.05 5.60
N ALA A 102 -17.95 -15.75 6.52
CA ALA A 102 -17.43 -15.97 7.87
C ALA A 102 -16.16 -16.83 7.89
N VAL A 103 -16.11 -17.88 7.05
CA VAL A 103 -14.93 -18.74 6.90
C VAL A 103 -13.79 -17.98 6.22
N GLY A 104 -14.08 -17.24 5.16
CA GLY A 104 -13.09 -16.39 4.48
C GLY A 104 -12.49 -15.32 5.39
N ALA A 105 -13.32 -14.65 6.22
CA ALA A 105 -12.84 -13.67 7.19
C ALA A 105 -11.93 -14.30 8.27
N LYS A 106 -12.27 -15.48 8.78
CA LYS A 106 -11.42 -16.22 9.73
C LYS A 106 -10.11 -16.68 9.09
N ALA A 107 -10.15 -17.17 7.86
CA ALA A 107 -8.96 -17.59 7.13
C ALA A 107 -8.00 -16.40 6.89
N ALA A 108 -8.54 -15.24 6.50
CA ALA A 108 -7.77 -14.02 6.33
C ALA A 108 -7.11 -13.55 7.64
N ASP A 109 -7.84 -13.59 8.77
CA ASP A 109 -7.30 -13.24 10.09
C ASP A 109 -6.20 -14.22 10.55
N GLN A 110 -6.39 -15.53 10.33
CA GLN A 110 -5.38 -16.55 10.65
C GLN A 110 -4.14 -16.43 9.75
N GLN A 111 -4.31 -16.06 8.48
CA GLN A 111 -3.20 -15.83 7.56
C GLN A 111 -2.40 -14.57 7.93
N GLY A 112 -3.08 -13.51 8.39
CA GLY A 112 -2.42 -12.33 8.95
C GLY A 112 -1.59 -12.66 10.21
N LYS A 113 -2.12 -13.53 11.08
CA LYS A 113 -1.42 -13.94 12.32
C LYS A 113 -0.24 -14.88 12.07
N SER A 114 -0.38 -15.85 11.17
CA SER A 114 0.68 -16.81 10.84
C SER A 114 1.85 -16.14 10.12
N SER A 115 1.57 -15.27 9.14
CA SER A 115 2.62 -14.50 8.46
C SER A 115 3.35 -13.54 9.40
N ALA A 116 2.66 -12.88 10.32
CA ALA A 116 3.29 -12.03 11.34
C ALA A 116 4.16 -12.84 12.31
N ALA A 117 3.70 -14.00 12.77
CA ALA A 117 4.45 -14.87 13.67
C ALA A 117 5.70 -15.46 13.00
N GLU A 118 5.61 -15.83 11.72
CA GLU A 118 6.75 -16.33 10.95
C GLU A 118 7.77 -15.23 10.67
N LYS A 119 7.31 -14.03 10.31
CA LYS A 119 8.18 -12.86 10.19
C LYS A 119 8.90 -12.56 11.50
N LEU A 120 8.19 -12.63 12.63
CA LEU A 120 8.76 -12.42 13.95
C LEU A 120 9.83 -13.49 14.30
N LYS A 121 9.62 -14.75 13.92
CA LYS A 121 10.61 -15.82 14.11
C LYS A 121 11.90 -15.54 13.33
N SER A 122 11.77 -15.06 12.08
CA SER A 122 12.94 -14.73 11.25
C SER A 122 13.78 -13.57 11.80
N MET A 123 13.19 -12.70 12.64
CA MET A 123 13.90 -11.58 13.26
C MET A 123 14.71 -11.97 14.51
N LYS A 124 14.66 -13.22 14.98
CA LYS A 124 15.45 -13.64 16.17
C LYS A 124 16.95 -13.78 15.89
N THR A 125 17.33 -14.01 14.64
CA THR A 125 18.72 -14.14 14.21
C THR A 125 19.24 -12.81 13.67
N ARG A 126 20.51 -12.48 13.96
CA ARG A 126 21.14 -11.29 13.40
C ARG A 126 21.21 -11.44 11.88
N PRO A 127 20.63 -10.53 11.08
CA PRO A 127 20.79 -10.59 9.64
C PRO A 127 22.24 -10.25 9.27
N ASP A 128 22.78 -10.95 8.28
CA ASP A 128 24.05 -10.55 7.67
C ASP A 128 23.85 -9.17 7.00
N PRO A 129 24.73 -8.18 7.24
CA PRO A 129 24.66 -6.89 6.54
C PRO A 129 24.57 -7.00 5.01
N ALA A 130 25.16 -8.04 4.41
CA ALA A 130 25.10 -8.27 2.96
C ALA A 130 23.70 -8.72 2.47
N ASP A 131 22.90 -9.34 3.35
CA ASP A 131 21.56 -9.84 3.03
C ASP A 131 20.50 -8.73 3.13
N VAL A 132 20.77 -7.66 3.90
CA VAL A 132 19.84 -6.54 4.07
C VAL A 132 19.86 -5.64 2.84
N LYS A 133 19.15 -6.06 1.80
CA LYS A 133 18.89 -5.24 0.61
C LYS A 133 17.72 -4.31 0.88
N TYR A 134 17.93 -3.01 0.71
CA TYR A 134 16.85 -2.02 0.67
C TYR A 134 16.95 -1.18 -0.59
N SER A 135 15.79 -0.75 -1.10
CA SER A 135 15.70 0.22 -2.19
C SER A 135 15.34 1.59 -1.58
N PRO A 136 16.17 2.63 -1.74
CA PRO A 136 15.85 3.98 -1.31
C PRO A 136 14.51 4.47 -1.86
N ASP A 137 14.15 4.08 -3.09
CA ASP A 137 12.90 4.49 -3.74
C ASP A 137 11.66 3.97 -2.99
N VAL A 138 11.73 2.74 -2.47
CA VAL A 138 10.64 2.14 -1.69
C VAL A 138 10.48 2.86 -0.35
N VAL A 139 11.59 3.21 0.30
CA VAL A 139 11.58 4.00 1.54
C VAL A 139 10.98 5.37 1.28
N GLN A 140 11.46 6.08 0.25
CA GLN A 140 10.97 7.41 -0.09
C GLN A 140 9.48 7.38 -0.43
N MET A 141 9.02 6.39 -1.19
CA MET A 141 7.61 6.23 -1.54
C MET A 141 6.74 6.00 -0.29
N ALA A 142 7.16 5.10 0.61
CA ALA A 142 6.43 4.82 1.84
C ALA A 142 6.37 6.05 2.76
N VAL A 143 7.47 6.81 2.86
CA VAL A 143 7.50 8.04 3.66
C VAL A 143 6.62 9.13 3.04
N LYS A 144 6.70 9.32 1.71
CA LYS A 144 5.86 10.27 0.97
C LYS A 144 4.36 10.03 1.18
N GLN A 145 3.93 8.77 1.27
CA GLN A 145 2.53 8.42 1.53
C GLN A 145 2.00 8.92 2.89
N GLN A 146 2.88 9.20 3.85
CA GLN A 146 2.49 9.73 5.16
C GLN A 146 2.55 11.27 5.24
N LEU A 147 3.07 11.95 4.21
CA LEU A 147 3.17 13.40 4.17
C LEU A 147 1.87 14.05 3.70
N ARG A 148 1.67 15.31 4.13
CA ARG A 148 0.56 16.15 3.65
C ARG A 148 0.70 16.49 2.16
N ASP A 149 1.92 16.83 1.75
CA ASP A 149 2.28 17.12 0.36
C ASP A 149 3.43 16.18 -0.05
N PRO A 150 3.11 15.04 -0.68
CA PRO A 150 4.09 14.04 -1.11
C PRO A 150 5.06 14.53 -2.19
N ASP A 151 4.63 15.49 -3.02
CA ASP A 151 5.39 15.94 -4.19
C ASP A 151 6.44 16.99 -3.82
N SER A 152 6.21 17.76 -2.74
CA SER A 152 7.19 18.72 -2.21
C SER A 152 8.23 18.10 -1.28
N ALA A 153 8.18 16.79 -1.06
CA ALA A 153 9.06 16.07 -0.15
C ALA A 153 10.53 16.09 -0.60
N THR A 154 11.39 16.66 0.23
CA THR A 154 12.85 16.66 0.07
C THR A 154 13.49 15.80 1.14
N PHE A 155 14.23 14.77 0.73
CA PHE A 155 14.91 13.84 1.62
C PHE A 155 16.33 14.31 1.92
N GLY A 156 16.71 14.29 3.20
CA GLY A 156 18.07 14.50 3.65
C GLY A 156 18.89 13.20 3.65
N PRO A 157 20.01 13.16 4.40
CA PRO A 157 20.82 11.95 4.51
C PRO A 157 20.01 10.80 5.13
N MET A 158 20.23 9.60 4.60
CA MET A 158 19.62 8.36 5.07
C MET A 158 20.73 7.36 5.43
N SER A 159 20.56 6.69 6.57
CA SER A 159 21.48 5.66 7.07
C SER A 159 20.74 4.35 7.28
N LEU A 160 21.32 3.26 6.79
CA LEU A 160 20.85 1.89 7.05
C LEU A 160 21.55 1.34 8.29
N TYR A 161 20.77 0.76 9.19
CA TYR A 161 21.27 0.00 10.33
C TYR A 161 20.67 -1.40 10.32
N SER A 162 21.49 -2.43 10.07
CA SER A 162 21.06 -3.83 9.97
C SER A 162 21.04 -4.57 11.31
N ASP A 163 21.71 -4.04 12.32
CA ASP A 163 22.00 -4.71 13.58
C ASP A 163 21.11 -4.30 14.76
N ARG A 164 20.13 -3.43 14.53
CA ARG A 164 19.29 -2.87 15.60
C ARG A 164 18.35 -3.91 16.19
N LYS A 165 18.11 -3.81 17.49
CA LYS A 165 17.15 -4.67 18.22
C LYS A 165 15.96 -3.89 18.74
N MET A 166 14.78 -4.44 18.53
CA MET A 166 13.52 -3.99 19.11
C MET A 166 12.86 -5.19 19.79
N ASN A 167 12.70 -5.14 21.12
CA ASN A 167 12.10 -6.21 21.92
C ASN A 167 12.72 -7.60 21.65
N ASP A 168 14.05 -7.69 21.64
CA ASP A 168 14.85 -8.89 21.34
C ASP A 168 14.83 -9.39 19.88
N TYR A 169 14.20 -8.64 18.97
CA TYR A 169 14.17 -8.96 17.54
C TYR A 169 15.08 -8.01 16.75
N TYR A 170 15.96 -8.57 15.92
CA TYR A 170 16.75 -7.83 14.95
C TYR A 170 15.82 -7.22 13.91
N THR A 171 15.86 -5.89 13.82
CA THR A 171 14.99 -5.10 12.97
C THR A 171 15.88 -4.19 12.15
N PRO A 172 16.21 -4.54 10.90
CA PRO A 172 16.94 -3.63 10.04
C PRO A 172 16.08 -2.38 9.78
N VAL A 173 16.69 -1.21 9.99
CA VAL A 173 16.00 0.09 9.91
C VAL A 173 16.73 1.05 9.01
N VAL A 174 15.98 1.92 8.35
CA VAL A 174 16.51 3.10 7.67
C VAL A 174 16.07 4.32 8.45
N CYS A 175 17.04 5.13 8.88
CA CYS A 175 16.80 6.38 9.57
C CYS A 175 17.21 7.53 8.65
N GLY A 176 16.48 8.63 8.69
CA GLY A 176 16.83 9.79 7.90
C GLY A 176 16.05 11.03 8.30
N THR A 177 16.20 12.07 7.50
CA THR A 177 15.45 13.32 7.66
C THR A 177 14.67 13.64 6.40
N ILE A 178 13.53 14.32 6.57
CA ILE A 178 12.66 14.72 5.49
C ILE A 178 12.07 16.09 5.79
N ASN A 179 11.88 16.90 4.75
CA ASN A 179 11.17 18.16 4.83
C ASN A 179 10.10 18.21 3.74
N SER A 180 8.91 18.69 4.07
CA SER A 180 7.78 18.80 3.14
C SER A 180 6.94 20.02 3.49
N LYS A 181 6.14 20.48 2.54
CA LYS A 181 5.17 21.54 2.80
C LYS A 181 4.06 21.04 3.73
N ASN A 182 3.55 21.94 4.56
CA ASN A 182 2.35 21.75 5.37
C ASN A 182 1.10 22.27 4.63
N ASP A 183 -0.06 22.22 5.29
CA ASP A 183 -1.35 22.66 4.72
C ASP A 183 -1.39 24.17 4.39
N PHE A 184 -0.42 24.96 4.89
CA PHE A 184 -0.26 26.38 4.59
C PHE A 184 0.76 26.64 3.47
N GLY A 185 1.28 25.59 2.83
CA GLY A 185 2.25 25.67 1.73
C GLY A 185 3.69 25.97 2.16
N GLY A 186 3.95 26.07 3.48
CA GLY A 186 5.27 26.36 4.04
C GLY A 186 6.03 25.10 4.46
N TYR A 187 7.35 25.12 4.33
CA TYR A 187 8.23 24.09 4.89
C TYR A 187 8.37 24.27 6.40
N SER A 188 8.18 23.19 7.17
CA SER A 188 8.21 23.24 8.64
C SER A 188 9.56 22.81 9.24
N GLY A 189 10.59 22.65 8.40
CA GLY A 189 11.91 22.19 8.80
C GLY A 189 12.10 20.68 8.62
N ASN A 190 13.36 20.24 8.77
CA ASN A 190 13.71 18.83 8.66
C ASN A 190 13.13 18.06 9.85
N LYS A 191 12.36 17.03 9.55
CA LYS A 191 11.77 16.07 10.49
C LYS A 191 12.50 14.74 10.38
N ALA A 192 12.76 14.11 11.51
CA ALA A 192 13.31 12.76 11.50
C ALA A 192 12.24 11.72 11.08
N PHE A 193 12.68 10.65 10.43
CA PHE A 193 11.84 9.48 10.16
C PHE A 193 12.59 8.17 10.43
N VAL A 194 11.81 7.13 10.73
CA VAL A 194 12.27 5.75 10.90
C VAL A 194 11.46 4.85 9.97
N PHE A 195 12.15 4.06 9.15
CA PHE A 195 11.55 3.03 8.31
C PHE A 195 12.00 1.65 8.78
N LEU A 196 11.04 0.83 9.20
CA LEU A 196 11.27 -0.56 9.60
C LEU A 196 11.17 -1.45 8.36
N ILE A 197 12.31 -1.92 7.84
CA ILE A 197 12.35 -2.78 6.64
C ILE A 197 11.46 -4.03 6.80
N PRO A 198 11.53 -4.81 7.90
CA PRO A 198 10.77 -6.04 7.97
C PRO A 198 9.28 -5.80 8.15
N LEU A 199 8.84 -4.64 8.62
CA LEU A 199 7.42 -4.34 8.79
C LEU A 199 6.87 -3.43 7.70
N THR A 200 7.72 -2.93 6.80
CA THR A 200 7.39 -1.86 5.83
C THR A 200 6.65 -0.71 6.50
N ALA A 201 7.04 -0.39 7.74
CA ALA A 201 6.37 0.59 8.58
C ALA A 201 7.19 1.87 8.64
N VAL A 202 6.52 3.01 8.48
CA VAL A 202 7.13 4.34 8.57
C VAL A 202 6.61 5.03 9.83
N MET A 203 7.52 5.69 10.54
CA MET A 203 7.19 6.65 11.60
C MET A 203 7.91 7.96 11.31
N ILE A 204 7.19 9.08 11.40
CA ILE A 204 7.71 10.42 11.15
C ILE A 204 7.52 11.27 12.40
N GLU A 205 8.49 12.13 12.69
CA GLU A 205 8.43 13.10 13.77
C GLU A 205 7.25 14.08 13.61
N GLY A 206 6.67 14.48 14.76
CA GLY A 206 5.60 15.49 14.78
C GLY A 206 4.20 14.92 14.63
N SER A 207 3.94 13.70 15.12
CA SER A 207 2.57 13.20 15.26
C SER A 207 1.75 14.12 16.17
N PRO A 208 0.51 14.49 15.80
CA PRO A 208 -0.38 15.25 16.68
C PRO A 208 -0.83 14.44 17.91
N ASN A 209 -0.66 13.11 17.86
CA ASN A 209 -0.95 12.25 18.99
C ASN A 209 0.27 12.17 19.92
N GLN A 210 0.12 12.67 21.15
CA GLN A 210 1.19 12.69 22.15
C GLN A 210 1.79 11.31 22.44
N GLN A 211 0.98 10.25 22.47
CA GLN A 211 1.47 8.88 22.69
C GLN A 211 2.34 8.41 21.51
N GLN A 212 1.94 8.72 20.28
CA GLN A 212 2.74 8.39 19.10
C GLN A 212 4.02 9.20 19.03
N ALA A 213 3.99 10.48 19.42
CA ALA A 213 5.18 11.32 19.50
C ALA A 213 6.20 10.75 20.51
N GLN A 214 5.73 10.32 21.70
CA GLN A 214 6.60 9.68 22.70
C GLN A 214 7.14 8.33 22.20
N LEU A 215 6.31 7.53 21.54
CA LEU A 215 6.73 6.27 20.95
C LEU A 215 7.79 6.49 19.86
N PHE A 216 7.61 7.52 19.02
CA PHE A 216 8.58 7.90 18.01
C PHE A 216 9.92 8.26 18.64
N VAL A 217 9.95 9.16 19.62
CA VAL A 217 11.21 9.60 20.27
C VAL A 217 11.93 8.40 20.89
N LYS A 218 11.21 7.52 21.60
CA LYS A 218 11.78 6.30 22.18
C LYS A 218 12.38 5.40 21.10
N THR A 219 11.63 5.16 20.04
CA THR A 219 12.03 4.25 18.94
C THR A 219 13.20 4.83 18.15
N TYR A 220 13.16 6.13 17.86
CA TYR A 220 14.23 6.84 17.17
C TYR A 220 15.52 6.84 17.99
N ASN A 221 15.46 7.12 19.29
CA ASN A 221 16.63 7.06 20.15
C ASN A 221 17.22 5.65 20.24
N GLN A 222 16.35 4.64 20.31
CA GLN A 222 16.76 3.23 20.39
C GLN A 222 17.37 2.69 19.10
N LEU A 223 16.88 3.13 17.93
CA LEU A 223 17.22 2.52 16.65
C LEU A 223 18.12 3.41 15.77
N CYS A 224 18.08 4.72 15.94
CA CYS A 224 18.72 5.69 15.04
C CYS A 224 19.78 6.57 15.70
N ALA A 225 19.59 6.97 16.96
CA ALA A 225 20.46 7.93 17.64
C ALA A 225 21.43 7.32 18.65
N GLY A 226 21.24 6.05 19.05
CA GLY A 226 22.14 5.37 19.98
C GLY A 226 23.51 5.10 19.39
N ALA A 227 24.54 5.14 20.23
CA ALA A 227 25.80 4.45 19.96
C ALA A 227 25.54 2.96 20.18
N HIS A 228 25.97 2.12 19.24
CA HIS A 228 25.81 0.68 19.32
C HIS A 228 27.14 0.03 18.95
N ASP A 229 27.61 -0.85 19.84
CA ASP A 229 28.86 -1.60 19.75
C ASP A 229 28.75 -2.80 18.79
#